data_AF-A0A088QD49-F1
#
_entry.id   AF-A0A088QD49-F1
#
_cell.length_a   1.000
_cell.length_b   1.000
_cell.length_c   1.000
_cell.angle_alpha   90.00
_cell.angle_beta   90.00
_cell.angle_gamma   90.00
#
_symmetry.space_group_name_H-M   'P 1'
#
loop_
_entity.id
_entity.type
_entity.pdbx_description
1 polymer ?
#
loop_
_entity_poly.entity_id
_entity_poly.type
_entity_poly.pdbx_seq_one_letter_code
_entity_poly.pdbx_strand_id
1 'polypeptide(L)'
;MIKPTFTDVNGVKIKCSMTTDSDKPHLLVSRMEDDGSLTPILEMNVYDSKYMANACEIYLKQAASANLQGSMAGLSPDEMAEQFGYEGDPTNH
;
A
#
# COMPACT_ATOMS: atom_id res chain seq x y z
N MET A 1 -25.05 -6.33 3.15
CA MET A 1 -24.24 -5.99 1.96
C MET A 1 -22.79 -6.33 2.28
N ILE A 2 -22.12 -7.12 1.44
CA ILE A 2 -20.71 -7.51 1.66
C ILE A 2 -19.82 -6.29 1.37
N LYS A 3 -18.94 -5.91 2.30
CA LYS A 3 -18.00 -4.80 2.09
C LYS A 3 -16.75 -5.31 1.34
N PRO A 4 -16.23 -4.56 0.34
CA PRO A 4 -14.95 -4.88 -0.29
C PRO A 4 -13.81 -4.84 0.73
N THR A 5 -12.79 -5.65 0.49
CA THR A 5 -11.50 -5.57 1.22
C THR A 5 -10.75 -4.30 0.82
N PHE A 6 -10.69 -4.01 -0.48
CA PHE A 6 -10.15 -2.77 -1.02
C PHE A 6 -10.77 -2.46 -2.39
N THR A 7 -10.42 -1.30 -2.94
CA THR A 7 -10.83 -0.84 -4.27
C THR A 7 -9.58 -0.49 -5.04
N ASP A 8 -9.45 -0.99 -6.27
CA ASP A 8 -8.31 -0.65 -7.11
C ASP A 8 -8.41 0.80 -7.63
N VAL A 9 -7.35 1.27 -8.28
CA VAL A 9 -7.29 2.64 -8.83
C VAL A 9 -8.32 2.90 -9.95
N ASN A 10 -8.90 1.85 -10.53
CA ASN A 10 -9.92 1.92 -11.58
C ASN A 10 -11.35 1.79 -11.02
N GLY A 11 -11.51 1.76 -9.69
CA GLY A 11 -12.82 1.64 -9.04
C GLY A 11 -13.33 0.20 -8.93
N VAL A 12 -12.53 -0.80 -9.28
CA VAL A 12 -12.90 -2.22 -9.15
C VAL A 12 -12.91 -2.61 -7.67
N LYS A 13 -14.06 -3.07 -7.20
CA LYS A 13 -14.25 -3.55 -5.82
C LYS A 13 -13.70 -4.97 -5.70
N ILE A 14 -12.75 -5.16 -4.78
CA ILE A 14 -12.10 -6.45 -4.56
C ILE A 14 -12.49 -7.01 -3.20
N LYS A 15 -12.82 -8.29 -3.16
CA LYS A 15 -13.05 -9.07 -1.95
C LYS A 15 -12.00 -10.16 -1.82
N CYS A 16 -11.28 -10.14 -0.71
CA CYS A 16 -10.40 -11.24 -0.31
C CYS A 16 -11.09 -12.10 0.74
N SER A 17 -11.01 -13.42 0.58
CA SER A 17 -11.53 -14.42 1.51
C SER A 17 -10.60 -15.64 1.55
N MET A 18 -10.81 -16.53 2.52
CA MET A 18 -10.11 -17.82 2.57
C MET A 18 -11.02 -18.89 1.95
N THR A 19 -10.45 -19.83 1.19
CA THR A 19 -11.20 -21.01 0.73
C THR A 19 -11.60 -21.87 1.93
N THR A 20 -12.82 -22.42 1.90
CA THR A 20 -13.37 -23.25 2.99
C THR A 20 -13.23 -24.74 2.74
N ASP A 21 -13.03 -25.15 1.48
CA ASP A 21 -13.25 -26.53 1.03
C ASP A 21 -11.95 -27.25 0.62
N SER A 22 -10.79 -26.67 0.93
CA SER A 22 -9.49 -27.24 0.60
C SER A 22 -8.76 -27.73 1.85
N ASP A 23 -8.12 -28.91 1.76
CA ASP A 23 -7.26 -29.46 2.82
C ASP A 23 -6.15 -28.49 3.27
N LYS A 24 -5.84 -27.49 2.43
CA LYS A 24 -4.95 -26.37 2.74
C LYS A 24 -5.65 -25.06 2.40
N PRO A 25 -5.74 -24.09 3.34
CA PRO A 25 -6.41 -22.83 3.07
C PRO A 25 -5.65 -22.00 2.02
N HIS A 26 -6.37 -21.45 1.05
CA HIS A 26 -5.86 -20.50 0.07
C HIS A 26 -6.52 -19.14 0.24
N LEU A 27 -5.82 -18.09 -0.17
CA LEU A 27 -6.37 -16.75 -0.34
C LEU A 27 -7.10 -16.69 -1.68
N LEU A 28 -8.41 -16.49 -1.63
CA LEU A 28 -9.23 -16.22 -2.79
C LEU A 28 -9.45 -14.72 -2.92
N VAL A 29 -9.08 -14.17 -4.08
CA VAL A 29 -9.33 -12.78 -4.45
C VAL A 29 -10.40 -12.79 -5.55
N SER A 30 -11.51 -12.12 -5.26
CA SER A 30 -12.65 -12.02 -6.16
C SER A 30 -12.96 -10.57 -6.49
N ARG A 31 -13.34 -10.32 -7.74
CA ARG A 31 -14.00 -9.08 -8.13
C ARG A 31 -15.44 -9.12 -7.63
N MET A 32 -15.90 -8.02 -7.03
CA MET A 32 -17.30 -7.83 -6.70
C MET A 32 -18.02 -7.19 -7.89
N GLU A 33 -19.07 -7.83 -8.37
CA GLU A 33 -19.94 -7.31 -9.41
C GLU A 33 -21.05 -6.42 -8.82
N ASP A 34 -21.74 -5.66 -9.66
CA ASP A 34 -22.78 -4.71 -9.23
C ASP A 34 -24.02 -5.40 -8.61
N ASP A 35 -24.29 -6.65 -9.01
CA ASP A 35 -25.34 -7.48 -8.43
C ASP A 35 -24.95 -8.10 -7.08
N GLY A 36 -23.71 -7.87 -6.62
CA GLY A 36 -23.14 -8.39 -5.39
C GLY A 36 -22.52 -9.78 -5.51
N SER A 37 -22.51 -10.39 -6.71
CA SER A 37 -21.80 -11.64 -6.97
C SER A 37 -20.29 -11.46 -6.91
N LEU A 38 -19.59 -12.56 -6.68
CA LEU A 38 -18.12 -12.61 -6.58
C LEU A 38 -17.57 -13.45 -7.72
N THR A 39 -16.75 -12.84 -8.56
CA THR A 39 -16.02 -13.51 -9.64
C THR A 39 -14.59 -13.76 -9.19
N PRO A 40 -14.14 -15.01 -8.97
CA PRO A 40 -12.75 -15.31 -8.68
C PRO A 40 -11.82 -14.81 -9.78
N ILE A 41 -10.76 -14.09 -9.40
CA ILE A 41 -9.75 -13.57 -10.33
C ILE A 41 -8.33 -14.03 -9.99
N LEU A 42 -8.11 -14.46 -8.74
CA LEU A 42 -6.82 -14.97 -8.29
C LEU A 42 -7.02 -15.85 -7.05
N GLU A 43 -6.34 -17.00 -7.01
CA GLU A 43 -6.27 -17.87 -5.84
C GLU A 43 -4.81 -18.16 -5.54
N MET A 44 -4.38 -17.98 -4.30
CA MET A 44 -2.99 -18.13 -3.89
C MET A 44 -2.85 -18.99 -2.65
N ASN A 45 -1.83 -19.84 -2.63
CA ASN A 45 -1.43 -20.52 -1.42
C ASN A 45 -0.73 -19.53 -0.44
N VAL A 46 -0.40 -20.02 0.75
CA VAL A 46 0.25 -19.23 1.81
C VAL A 46 1.62 -18.70 1.39
N TYR A 47 2.40 -19.44 0.59
CA TYR A 47 3.73 -19.02 0.16
C TYR A 47 3.63 -17.84 -0.80
N ASP A 48 2.82 -17.94 -1.85
CA ASP A 48 2.64 -16.87 -2.84
C ASP A 48 2.00 -15.62 -2.22
N SER A 49 1.07 -15.81 -1.28
CA SER A 49 0.47 -14.70 -0.53
C SER A 49 1.49 -13.90 0.27
N LYS A 50 2.54 -14.54 0.81
CA LYS A 50 3.63 -13.83 1.51
C LYS A 50 4.46 -12.98 0.55
N TYR A 51 4.73 -13.49 -0.65
CA TYR A 51 5.45 -12.71 -1.67
C TYR A 51 4.65 -11.49 -2.12
N MET A 52 3.35 -11.64 -2.34
CA MET A 52 2.45 -10.50 -2.64
C MET A 52 2.47 -9.47 -1.51
N ALA A 53 2.35 -9.89 -0.25
CA ALA A 53 2.39 -8.98 0.89
C ALA A 53 3.73 -8.20 0.95
N ASN A 54 4.85 -8.87 0.72
CA ASN A 54 6.16 -8.21 0.68
C ASN A 54 6.29 -7.22 -0.48
N ALA A 55 5.75 -7.54 -1.66
CA ALA A 55 5.74 -6.62 -2.80
C ALA A 55 4.96 -5.33 -2.48
N CYS A 56 3.80 -5.45 -1.83
CA CYS A 56 3.02 -4.31 -1.35
C CYS A 56 3.81 -3.46 -0.33
N GLU A 57 4.47 -4.10 0.63
CA GLU A 57 5.28 -3.43 1.65
C GLU A 57 6.45 -2.63 1.03
N ILE A 58 7.13 -3.20 0.04
CA ILE A 58 8.20 -2.53 -0.70
C ILE A 58 7.66 -1.30 -1.43
N TYR A 59 6.53 -1.43 -2.12
CA TYR A 59 5.89 -0.31 -2.80
C TYR A 59 5.54 0.83 -1.83
N LEU A 60 4.95 0.51 -0.68
CA LEU A 60 4.56 1.52 0.32
C LEU A 60 5.78 2.30 0.85
N LYS A 61 6.90 1.62 1.10
CA LYS A 61 8.16 2.28 1.53
C LYS A 61 8.70 3.23 0.48
N GLN A 62 8.65 2.83 -0.80
CA GLN A 62 9.07 3.67 -1.91
C GLN A 62 8.16 4.89 -2.08
N ALA A 63 6.84 4.69 -2.03
CA ALA A 63 5.86 5.77 -2.15
C ALA A 63 6.01 6.81 -1.03
N ALA A 64 6.22 6.36 0.22
CA ALA A 64 6.47 7.26 1.35
C ALA A 64 7.75 8.09 1.14
N SER A 65 8.82 7.46 0.63
CA SER A 65 10.09 8.14 0.35
C SER A 65 9.96 9.18 -0.77
N ALA A 66 9.19 8.86 -1.82
CA ALA A 66 8.93 9.79 -2.91
C ALA A 66 8.10 11.01 -2.46
N ASN A 67 7.10 10.80 -1.60
CA ASN A 67 6.31 11.90 -1.02
C ASN A 67 7.17 12.81 -0.13
N LEU A 68 8.10 12.25 0.65
CA LEU A 68 9.05 13.04 1.45
C LEU A 68 9.99 13.89 0.56
N GLN A 69 10.50 13.33 -0.53
CA GLN A 69 11.34 14.09 -1.48
C GLN A 69 10.56 15.19 -2.21
N GLY A 70 9.29 14.92 -2.59
CA GLY A 70 8.40 15.92 -3.17
C GLY A 70 8.10 17.07 -2.22
N SER A 71 7.90 16.78 -0.93
CA SER A 71 7.73 17.81 0.11
C SER A 71 8.99 18.64 0.32
N MET A 72 10.18 18.04 0.31
CA MET A 72 11.46 18.77 0.44
C MET A 72 11.78 19.66 -0.77
N ALA A 73 11.35 19.25 -1.98
CA ALA A 73 11.54 20.04 -3.21
C ALA A 73 10.62 21.28 -3.28
N GLY A 74 9.61 21.38 -2.41
CA GLY A 74 8.67 22.50 -2.34
C GLY A 74 8.95 23.51 -1.23
N LEU A 75 9.91 23.25 -0.34
CA LEU A 75 10.25 24.17 0.75
C LEU A 75 11.26 25.21 0.26
N SER A 76 10.97 26.48 0.54
CA SER A 76 11.97 27.55 0.40
C SER A 76 13.13 27.32 1.39
N PRO A 77 14.34 27.88 1.14
CA PRO A 77 15.48 27.75 2.04
C PRO A 77 15.18 28.12 3.50
N ASP A 78 14.30 29.09 3.71
CA ASP A 78 13.90 29.56 5.04
C ASP A 78 12.99 28.54 5.75
N GLU A 79 12.07 27.89 5.03
CA GLU A 79 11.17 26.85 5.58
C GLU A 79 11.92 25.54 5.89
N MET A 80 12.97 25.23 5.13
CA MET A 80 13.87 24.10 5.44
C MET A 80 14.66 24.35 6.74
N ALA A 81 15.11 25.58 6.98
CA ALA A 81 15.83 25.94 8.20
C ALA A 81 14.94 25.86 9.45
N GLU A 82 13.66 26.21 9.32
CA GLU A 82 12.67 26.15 10.41
C GLU A 82 12.23 24.71 10.73
N GLN A 83 12.05 23.85 9.72
CA GLN A 83 11.64 22.45 9.94
C GLN A 83 12.77 21.52 10.39
N PHE A 84 14.01 21.74 9.93
CA PHE A 84 15.12 20.81 10.17
C PHE A 84 16.27 21.41 10.97
N GLY A 85 16.16 22.67 11.41
CA GLY A 85 17.10 23.29 12.33
C GLY A 85 18.53 23.29 11.80
N TYR A 86 18.85 24.23 10.90
CA TYR A 86 20.25 24.60 10.71
C TYR A 86 20.70 25.36 11.97
N GLU A 87 21.11 24.65 13.02
CA GLU A 87 22.09 25.19 13.96
C GLU A 87 23.43 25.29 13.23
N GLY A 88 23.55 26.29 12.37
CA GLY A 88 24.85 26.81 12.01
C GLY A 88 25.44 27.46 13.25
N ASP A 89 26.36 26.78 13.94
CA ASP A 89 27.40 27.47 14.70
C ASP A 89 28.49 27.90 13.71
N PRO A 90 28.62 29.20 13.37
CA PRO A 90 29.64 29.68 12.46
C PRO A 90 30.97 29.95 13.16
N THR A 91 31.13 29.64 14.45
CA THR A 91 32.32 30.02 15.22
C THR A 91 32.67 29.00 16.30
N ASN A 92 33.44 27.97 15.93
CA ASN A 92 34.39 27.37 16.86
C ASN A 92 35.78 27.37 16.24
N HIS A 93 36.51 28.43 16.59
CA HIS A 93 37.97 28.49 16.62
C HIS A 93 38.50 27.71 17.81
#